data_AF-A0A0Q6NDM6-F1
#
_entry.id   AF-A0A0Q6NDM6-F1
#
_cell.length_a   1.000
_cell.length_b   1.000
_cell.length_c   1.000
_cell.angle_alpha   90.00
_cell.angle_beta   90.00
_cell.angle_gamma   90.00
#
_symmetry.space_group_name_H-M   'P 1'
#
loop_
_entity.id
_entity.type
_entity.pdbx_description
1 polymer ?
#
loop_
_entity_poly.entity_id
_entity_poly.type
_entity_poly.pdbx_seq_one_letter_code
_entity_poly.pdbx_strand_id
1 'polypeptide(L)'
;MTGQQDDFSHLDRTGRAMANIARNPRVTVNVVIGACILLAWLFLAAMAIRGAEGRIAGVSAPGDTILRNLPQLPLPDFLERFFVLCLSPAPLDASPGLQAGALVLMWFLMALATMLPSAAPMIRTYCEIADTARIKGAPVAHPLVLVAGYLGVWLAASVMFAALTLAAHTFASSGEMLDPVVGTAGALALLIAGLYQFSGLKEACLKKCRNPFSILFANWSARPANIFRLGIGQGLWCLGCCWALMLVMFAVGVMNVFWMALIGLFTLIEKQTASRVPTRLAGAILLVWAAALLVVSL
;
A
#
# COMPACT_ATOMS: atom_id res chain seq x y z
N MET A 1 -16.98 -38.45 11.48
CA MET A 1 -16.01 -39.46 11.04
C MET A 1 -14.65 -39.08 11.60
N THR A 2 -14.01 -40.05 12.25
CA THR A 2 -12.72 -40.08 12.96
C THR A 2 -11.71 -39.01 12.55
N GLY A 3 -11.38 -38.10 13.48
CA GLY A 3 -10.26 -37.19 13.32
C GLY A 3 -8.95 -37.96 13.43
N GLN A 4 -8.24 -38.13 12.31
CA GLN A 4 -6.81 -38.43 12.33
C GLN A 4 -6.09 -37.29 13.04
N GLN A 5 -5.82 -37.50 14.33
CA GLN A 5 -4.69 -36.87 15.01
C GLN A 5 -3.44 -37.52 14.45
N ASP A 6 -3.00 -37.07 13.28
CA ASP A 6 -1.63 -37.31 12.82
C ASP A 6 -0.73 -36.55 13.80
N ASP A 7 -0.23 -37.29 14.80
CA ASP A 7 0.62 -36.79 15.86
C ASP A 7 2.00 -36.49 15.27
N PHE A 8 2.28 -35.21 14.98
CA PHE A 8 3.57 -34.74 14.47
C PHE A 8 4.70 -34.80 15.52
N SER A 9 4.63 -35.73 16.48
CA SER A 9 5.63 -35.95 17.53
C SER A 9 7.02 -36.28 16.96
N HIS A 10 7.09 -36.73 15.71
CA HIS A 10 8.33 -37.05 14.98
C HIS A 10 9.06 -35.83 14.40
N LEU A 11 8.46 -34.62 14.43
CA LEU A 11 9.08 -33.40 13.91
C LEU A 11 9.73 -32.57 15.03
N ASP A 12 10.91 -32.01 14.73
CA ASP A 12 11.58 -31.02 15.57
C ASP A 12 10.65 -29.85 15.90
N ARG A 13 10.97 -29.09 16.95
CA ARG A 13 10.11 -28.00 17.47
C ARG A 13 9.71 -27.00 16.37
N THR A 14 10.62 -26.73 15.44
CA THR A 14 10.42 -25.93 14.22
C THR A 14 9.53 -26.63 13.20
N GLY A 15 9.72 -27.93 12.96
CA GLY A 15 8.87 -28.74 12.07
C GLY A 15 7.42 -28.86 12.56
N ARG A 16 7.21 -29.07 13.87
CA ARG A 16 5.87 -29.02 14.49
C ARG A 16 5.22 -27.65 14.38
N ALA A 17 5.98 -26.58 14.58
CA ALA A 17 5.48 -25.22 14.41
C ALA A 17 5.04 -24.96 12.96
N MET A 18 5.84 -25.35 11.97
CA MET A 18 5.52 -25.20 10.55
C MET A 18 4.31 -26.06 10.13
N ALA A 19 4.20 -27.30 10.62
CA ALA A 19 3.05 -28.16 10.35
C ALA A 19 1.75 -27.61 10.95
N ASN A 20 1.80 -27.08 12.18
CA ASN A 20 0.65 -26.43 12.81
C ASN A 20 0.24 -25.12 12.13
N ILE A 21 1.21 -24.34 11.63
CA ILE A 21 0.95 -23.15 10.80
C ILE A 21 0.19 -23.58 9.54
N ALA A 22 0.72 -24.55 8.79
CA ALA A 22 0.12 -25.01 7.53
C ALA A 22 -1.31 -25.57 7.69
N ARG A 23 -1.62 -26.20 8.84
CA ARG A 23 -2.93 -26.83 9.09
C ARG A 23 -4.02 -25.83 9.47
N ASN A 24 -3.66 -24.64 9.96
CA ASN A 24 -4.62 -23.61 10.38
C ASN A 24 -4.67 -22.46 9.35
N PRO A 25 -5.70 -22.38 8.49
CA PRO A 25 -5.81 -21.36 7.45
C PRO A 25 -5.69 -19.93 8.00
N ARG A 26 -6.17 -19.68 9.22
CA ARG A 26 -6.02 -18.38 9.90
C ARG A 26 -4.57 -18.01 10.15
N VAL A 27 -3.80 -18.96 10.67
CA VAL A 27 -2.40 -18.74 11.03
C VAL A 27 -1.57 -18.59 9.78
N THR A 28 -1.74 -19.48 8.79
CA THR A 28 -1.08 -19.36 7.47
C THR A 28 -1.30 -17.98 6.87
N VAL A 29 -2.54 -17.52 6.80
CA VAL A 29 -2.88 -16.24 6.16
C VAL A 29 -2.28 -15.07 6.92
N ASN A 30 -2.36 -15.05 8.26
CA ASN A 30 -1.76 -13.98 9.07
C ASN A 30 -0.24 -13.94 8.96
N VAL A 31 0.43 -15.10 8.96
CA VAL A 31 1.89 -15.21 8.80
C VAL A 31 2.31 -14.73 7.43
N VAL A 32 1.65 -15.19 6.36
CA VAL A 32 1.95 -14.78 4.98
C VAL A 32 1.76 -13.27 4.82
N ILE A 33 0.65 -12.71 5.30
CA ILE A 33 0.40 -11.27 5.24
C ILE A 33 1.42 -10.48 6.04
N GLY A 34 1.73 -10.93 7.27
CA GLY A 34 2.73 -10.29 8.12
C GLY A 34 4.11 -10.28 7.47
N ALA A 35 4.54 -11.41 6.90
CA ALA A 35 5.79 -11.51 6.16
C ALA A 35 5.80 -10.59 4.93
N CYS A 36 4.72 -10.54 4.15
CA CYS A 36 4.61 -9.62 3.01
C CYS A 36 4.72 -8.15 3.43
N ILE A 37 4.06 -7.74 4.52
CA ILE A 37 4.14 -6.36 5.04
C ILE A 37 5.56 -6.04 5.49
N LEU A 38 6.19 -6.93 6.25
CA LEU A 38 7.55 -6.73 6.74
C LEU A 38 8.56 -6.64 5.59
N LEU A 39 8.49 -7.56 4.62
CA LEU A 39 9.35 -7.54 3.45
C LEU A 39 9.15 -6.27 2.61
N ALA A 40 7.90 -5.82 2.44
CA ALA A 40 7.62 -4.57 1.73
C ALA A 40 8.21 -3.36 2.45
N TRP A 41 8.06 -3.24 3.78
CA TRP A 41 8.67 -2.16 4.56
C TRP A 41 10.20 -2.19 4.53
N LEU A 42 10.81 -3.38 4.66
CA LEU A 42 12.27 -3.53 4.58
C LEU A 42 12.79 -3.11 3.20
N PHE A 43 12.10 -3.51 2.14
CA PHE A 43 12.47 -3.13 0.78
C PHE A 43 12.38 -1.62 0.56
N LEU A 44 11.29 -1.00 1.01
CA LEU A 44 11.11 0.45 0.89
C LEU A 44 12.07 1.25 1.77
N ALA A 45 12.40 0.75 2.96
CA ALA A 45 13.43 1.33 3.81
C ALA A 45 14.81 1.28 3.16
N ALA A 46 15.21 0.12 2.59
CA ALA A 46 16.46 -0.01 1.85
C ALA A 46 16.51 0.96 0.64
N MET A 47 15.39 1.07 -0.07
CA MET A 47 15.22 1.99 -1.20
C MET A 47 15.36 3.46 -0.78
N ALA A 48 14.81 3.84 0.38
CA ALA A 48 14.90 5.20 0.92
C ALA A 48 16.29 5.55 1.45
N ILE A 49 17.01 4.59 2.06
CA ILE A 49 18.40 4.77 2.48
C ILE A 49 19.26 5.13 1.25
N ARG A 50 19.13 4.35 0.17
CA ARG A 50 19.82 4.64 -1.11
C ARG A 50 19.42 5.97 -1.72
N GLY A 51 18.13 6.31 -1.69
CA GLY A 51 17.64 7.61 -2.16
C GLY A 51 18.14 8.81 -1.37
N ALA A 52 18.41 8.64 -0.07
CA ALA A 52 18.97 9.69 0.79
C ALA A 52 20.47 9.92 0.54
N GLU A 53 21.21 8.89 0.12
CA GLU A 53 22.62 8.97 -0.29
C GLU A 53 22.81 9.69 -1.64
N GLY A 54 21.93 9.41 -2.62
CA GLY A 54 22.00 10.01 -3.95
C GLY A 54 21.53 11.48 -4.03
N ARG A 55 21.03 12.05 -2.93
CA ARG A 55 20.47 13.41 -2.90
C ARG A 55 21.57 14.45 -2.66
N ILE A 56 21.59 15.49 -3.49
CA ILE A 56 22.59 16.58 -3.48
C ILE A 56 22.69 17.19 -2.08
N ALA A 57 23.92 17.43 -1.61
CA ALA A 57 24.19 18.07 -0.32
C ALA A 57 23.51 19.45 -0.23
N GLY A 58 22.58 19.62 0.71
CA GLY A 58 21.84 20.87 0.95
C GLY A 58 20.31 20.76 0.85
N VAL A 59 19.77 19.73 0.18
CA VAL A 59 18.32 19.47 0.11
C VAL A 59 18.00 18.24 0.96
N SER A 60 17.80 18.44 2.27
CA SER A 60 17.39 17.38 3.19
C SER A 60 15.87 17.28 3.28
N ALA A 61 15.32 16.10 3.03
CA ALA A 61 13.92 15.82 3.37
C ALA A 61 13.77 15.38 4.84
N PRO A 62 12.57 15.57 5.42
CA PRO A 62 12.25 15.03 6.73
C PRO A 62 12.51 13.53 6.78
N GLY A 63 13.37 13.10 7.71
CA GLY A 63 13.79 11.70 7.89
C GLY A 63 15.18 11.35 7.33
N ASP A 64 15.78 12.18 6.47
CA ASP A 64 17.06 11.88 5.81
C ASP A 64 18.23 11.79 6.80
N THR A 65 18.21 12.57 7.88
CA THR A 65 19.24 12.53 8.94
C THR A 65 19.26 11.19 9.67
N ILE A 66 18.09 10.60 9.90
CA ILE A 66 17.96 9.28 10.52
C ILE A 66 18.41 8.20 9.53
N LEU A 67 18.00 8.30 8.27
CA LEU A 67 18.35 7.35 7.22
C LEU A 67 19.87 7.27 6.96
N ARG A 68 20.57 8.42 6.98
CA ARG A 68 22.03 8.49 6.80
C ARG A 68 22.83 7.90 7.95
N ASN A 69 22.23 7.77 9.14
CA ASN A 69 22.88 7.18 10.31
C ASN A 69 22.68 5.66 10.41
N LEU A 70 21.90 5.06 9.53
CA LEU A 70 21.67 3.61 9.52
C LEU A 70 22.84 2.87 8.84
N PRO A 71 23.19 1.67 9.31
CA PRO A 71 24.28 0.89 8.74
C PRO A 71 23.98 0.52 7.28
N GLN A 72 24.99 0.70 6.42
CA GLN A 72 24.89 0.34 5.01
C GLN A 72 24.75 -1.17 4.86
N LEU A 73 23.67 -1.58 4.18
CA LEU A 73 23.48 -2.97 3.78
C LEU A 73 24.09 -3.15 2.39
N PRO A 74 25.06 -4.07 2.19
CA PRO A 74 25.51 -4.41 0.85
C PRO A 74 24.32 -5.06 0.12
N LEU A 75 23.78 -4.34 -0.87
CA LEU A 75 22.66 -4.80 -1.67
C LEU A 75 23.18 -5.45 -2.95
N PRO A 76 22.52 -6.51 -3.45
CA PRO A 76 22.90 -7.13 -4.72
C PRO A 76 22.64 -6.19 -5.90
N ASP A 77 23.49 -6.26 -6.93
CA ASP A 77 23.49 -5.34 -8.09
C ASP A 77 22.13 -5.18 -8.78
N PHE A 78 21.31 -6.24 -8.83
CA PHE A 78 19.98 -6.18 -9.43
C PHE A 78 19.05 -5.19 -8.70
N LEU A 79 19.21 -5.10 -7.38
CA LEU A 79 18.37 -4.34 -6.48
C LEU A 79 18.79 -2.86 -6.53
N GLU A 80 20.09 -2.59 -6.70
CA GLU A 80 20.60 -1.26 -7.00
C GLU A 80 20.09 -0.73 -8.34
N ARG A 81 20.16 -1.53 -9.41
CA ARG A 81 19.61 -1.15 -10.73
C ARG A 81 18.12 -0.84 -10.64
N PHE A 82 17.36 -1.66 -9.92
CA PHE A 82 15.94 -1.42 -9.69
C PHE A 82 15.71 -0.08 -8.97
N PHE A 83 16.49 0.21 -7.92
CA PHE A 83 16.37 1.48 -7.20
C PHE A 83 16.69 2.69 -8.07
N VAL A 84 17.74 2.62 -8.90
CA VAL A 84 18.08 3.69 -9.85
C VAL A 84 16.94 3.94 -10.85
N LEU A 85 16.30 2.89 -11.36
CA LEU A 85 15.16 3.01 -12.27
C LEU A 85 13.93 3.69 -11.63
N CYS A 86 13.75 3.53 -10.32
CA CYS A 86 12.68 4.17 -9.55
C CYS A 86 13.02 5.60 -9.13
N LEU A 87 14.29 5.87 -8.82
CA LEU A 87 14.79 7.13 -8.24
C LEU A 87 15.10 8.22 -9.25
N SER A 88 15.46 7.85 -10.48
CA SER A 88 15.95 8.79 -11.49
C SER A 88 15.17 8.65 -12.79
N PRO A 89 14.89 9.75 -13.51
CA PRO A 89 14.46 9.66 -14.89
C PRO A 89 15.57 8.93 -15.65
N ALA A 90 15.25 7.73 -16.15
CA ALA A 90 16.25 6.85 -16.71
C ALA A 90 17.00 7.56 -17.86
N PRO A 91 18.32 7.37 -17.99
CA PRO A 91 19.01 7.76 -19.21
C PRO A 91 18.35 7.05 -20.41
N LEU A 92 18.38 7.69 -21.58
CA LEU A 92 17.72 7.33 -22.85
C LEU A 92 17.93 5.87 -23.33
N ASP A 93 18.77 5.09 -22.65
CA ASP A 93 19.17 3.72 -22.98
C ASP A 93 18.41 2.64 -22.19
N ALA A 94 17.61 3.00 -21.17
CA ALA A 94 16.76 2.04 -20.46
C ALA A 94 15.48 1.75 -21.26
N SER A 95 15.11 0.47 -21.40
CA SER A 95 13.85 0.14 -22.06
C SER A 95 12.68 0.75 -21.27
N PRO A 96 11.79 1.55 -21.89
CA PRO A 96 10.72 2.25 -21.18
C PRO A 96 9.78 1.29 -20.44
N GLY A 97 9.64 0.05 -20.95
CA GLY A 97 8.90 -1.02 -20.28
C GLY A 97 9.53 -1.48 -18.95
N LEU A 98 10.86 -1.48 -18.83
CA LEU A 98 11.54 -1.87 -17.61
C LEU A 98 11.39 -0.81 -16.51
N GLN A 99 11.49 0.47 -16.86
CA GLN A 99 11.24 1.58 -15.93
C GLN A 99 9.78 1.59 -15.46
N ALA A 100 8.83 1.40 -16.39
CA ALA A 100 7.41 1.28 -16.04
C ALA A 100 7.18 0.11 -15.08
N GLY A 101 7.73 -1.07 -15.37
CA GLY A 101 7.63 -2.24 -14.49
C GLY A 101 8.21 -1.98 -13.09
N ALA A 102 9.33 -1.26 -13.01
CA ALA A 102 9.94 -0.90 -11.74
C ALA A 102 9.06 0.03 -10.90
N LEU A 103 8.51 1.08 -11.53
CA LEU A 103 7.59 2.01 -10.87
C LEU A 103 6.30 1.31 -10.43
N VAL A 104 5.74 0.41 -11.24
CA VAL A 104 4.56 -0.38 -10.84
C VAL A 104 4.86 -1.22 -9.60
N LEU A 105 6.00 -1.89 -9.57
CA LEU A 105 6.40 -2.70 -8.42
C LEU A 105 6.62 -1.83 -7.18
N MET A 106 7.26 -0.66 -7.33
CA MET A 106 7.45 0.30 -6.25
C MET A 106 6.11 0.75 -5.65
N TRP A 107 5.19 1.25 -6.47
CA TRP A 107 3.86 1.68 -6.02
C TRP A 107 3.06 0.54 -5.40
N PHE A 108 3.22 -0.67 -5.94
CA PHE A 108 2.57 -1.86 -5.40
C PHE A 108 3.12 -2.25 -4.03
N LEU A 109 4.44 -2.18 -3.83
CA LEU A 109 5.07 -2.40 -2.52
C LEU A 109 4.65 -1.34 -1.51
N MET A 110 4.52 -0.07 -1.92
CA MET A 110 3.98 0.99 -1.07
C MET A 110 2.55 0.67 -0.63
N ALA A 111 1.69 0.29 -1.58
CA ALA A 111 0.33 -0.10 -1.30
C ALA A 111 0.26 -1.33 -0.36
N LEU A 112 1.10 -2.36 -0.60
CA LEU A 112 1.20 -3.53 0.27
C LEU A 112 1.57 -3.15 1.70
N ALA A 113 2.60 -2.32 1.86
CA ALA A 113 3.13 -1.91 3.16
C ALA A 113 2.11 -1.15 4.02
N THR A 114 1.30 -0.27 3.40
CA THR A 114 0.37 0.61 4.15
C THR A 114 -1.07 0.12 4.15
N MET A 115 -1.53 -0.57 3.10
CA MET A 115 -2.94 -0.88 2.91
C MET A 115 -3.30 -2.31 3.29
N LEU A 116 -2.36 -3.25 3.19
CA LEU A 116 -2.57 -4.62 3.65
C LEU A 116 -2.88 -4.71 5.16
N PRO A 117 -2.27 -3.91 6.06
CA PRO A 117 -2.69 -3.84 7.46
C PRO A 117 -4.16 -3.45 7.63
N SER A 118 -4.69 -2.60 6.74
CA SER A 118 -6.10 -2.18 6.78
C SER A 118 -7.08 -3.29 6.37
N ALA A 119 -6.61 -4.29 5.62
CA ALA A 119 -7.41 -5.46 5.26
C ALA A 119 -7.43 -6.53 6.37
N ALA A 120 -6.61 -6.42 7.42
CA ALA A 120 -6.52 -7.42 8.49
C ALA A 120 -7.87 -7.72 9.19
N PRO A 121 -8.72 -6.75 9.55
CA PRO A 121 -10.01 -7.03 10.16
C PRO A 121 -10.94 -7.83 9.24
N MET A 122 -10.97 -7.46 7.95
CA MET A 122 -11.77 -8.12 6.92
C MET A 122 -11.35 -9.59 6.75
N ILE A 123 -10.05 -9.86 6.73
CA ILE A 123 -9.48 -11.19 6.56
C ILE A 123 -9.78 -12.07 7.77
N ARG A 124 -9.66 -11.52 8.99
CA ARG A 124 -10.04 -12.23 10.23
C ARG A 124 -11.51 -12.64 10.22
N THR A 125 -12.42 -11.72 9.89
CA THR A 125 -13.86 -12.01 9.77
C THR A 125 -14.12 -13.09 8.73
N TYR A 126 -13.48 -13.03 7.56
CA TYR A 126 -13.66 -14.08 6.55
C TYR A 126 -13.20 -15.45 7.06
N CYS A 127 -12.04 -15.51 7.73
CA CYS A 127 -11.56 -16.76 8.29
C CYS A 127 -12.48 -17.32 9.40
N GLU A 128 -13.13 -16.46 10.18
CA GLU A 128 -14.14 -16.88 11.17
C GLU A 128 -15.38 -17.52 10.52
N ILE A 129 -15.89 -16.91 9.46
CA ILE A 129 -16.98 -17.47 8.66
C ILE A 129 -16.55 -18.80 8.03
N ALA A 130 -15.36 -18.80 7.42
CA ALA A 130 -14.79 -19.95 6.73
C ALA A 130 -14.62 -21.15 7.66
N ASP A 131 -14.12 -20.96 8.87
CA ASP A 131 -13.97 -22.05 9.83
C ASP A 131 -15.32 -22.53 10.36
N THR A 132 -16.26 -21.62 10.62
CA THR A 132 -17.62 -21.99 11.03
C THR A 132 -18.32 -22.82 9.95
N ALA A 133 -18.17 -22.44 8.68
CA ALA A 133 -18.69 -23.20 7.54
C ALA A 133 -18.00 -24.56 7.38
N ARG A 134 -16.68 -24.62 7.60
CA ARG A 134 -15.90 -25.87 7.56
C ARG A 134 -16.31 -26.85 8.65
N ILE A 135 -16.56 -26.37 9.89
CA ILE A 135 -17.07 -27.20 11.00
C ILE A 135 -18.43 -27.79 10.64
N LYS A 136 -19.27 -27.05 9.91
CA LYS A 136 -20.57 -27.52 9.40
C LYS A 136 -20.48 -28.38 8.14
N GLY A 137 -19.28 -28.72 7.67
CA GLY A 137 -19.06 -29.56 6.48
C GLY A 137 -19.37 -28.89 5.13
N ALA A 138 -19.55 -27.57 5.10
CA ALA A 138 -19.79 -26.84 3.87
C ALA A 138 -18.47 -26.63 3.09
N PRO A 139 -18.50 -26.58 1.74
CA PRO A 139 -17.34 -26.21 0.94
C PRO A 139 -16.96 -24.74 1.17
N VAL A 140 -15.66 -24.48 1.34
CA VAL A 140 -15.12 -23.15 1.66
C VAL A 140 -13.89 -22.84 0.82
N ALA A 141 -13.84 -21.65 0.22
CA ALA A 141 -12.66 -21.19 -0.51
C ALA A 141 -11.56 -20.73 0.46
N HIS A 142 -10.30 -20.82 0.02
CA HIS A 142 -9.17 -20.37 0.83
C HIS A 142 -9.19 -18.83 1.00
N PRO A 143 -8.93 -18.26 2.19
CA PRO A 143 -8.94 -16.80 2.40
C PRO A 143 -7.99 -16.02 1.50
N LEU A 144 -6.91 -16.67 1.03
CA LEU A 144 -5.97 -16.07 0.06
C LEU A 144 -6.64 -15.67 -1.26
N VAL A 145 -7.75 -16.31 -1.66
CA VAL A 145 -8.50 -15.93 -2.86
C VAL A 145 -9.10 -14.53 -2.71
N LEU A 146 -9.60 -14.22 -1.52
CA LEU A 146 -10.12 -12.90 -1.19
C LEU A 146 -9.00 -11.85 -1.12
N VAL A 147 -7.85 -12.22 -0.55
CA VAL A 147 -6.66 -11.35 -0.53
C VAL A 147 -6.15 -11.09 -1.95
N ALA A 148 -6.12 -12.11 -2.82
CA ALA A 148 -5.69 -11.97 -4.21
C ALA A 148 -6.60 -11.00 -4.99
N GLY A 149 -7.91 -11.04 -4.78
CA GLY A 149 -8.84 -10.07 -5.38
C GLY A 149 -8.58 -8.64 -4.91
N TYR A 150 -8.31 -8.46 -3.61
CA TYR A 150 -7.94 -7.16 -3.03
C TYR A 150 -6.63 -6.63 -3.62
N LEU A 151 -5.60 -7.48 -3.70
CA LEU A 151 -4.29 -7.12 -4.25
C LEU A 151 -4.35 -6.87 -5.76
N GLY A 152 -5.23 -7.54 -6.50
CA GLY A 152 -5.44 -7.29 -7.93
C GLY A 152 -5.88 -5.85 -8.21
N VAL A 153 -6.76 -5.28 -7.36
CA VAL A 153 -7.16 -3.87 -7.47
C VAL A 153 -6.00 -2.93 -7.18
N TRP A 154 -5.19 -3.24 -6.16
CA TRP A 154 -4.00 -2.44 -5.84
C TRP A 154 -2.92 -2.51 -6.91
N LEU A 155 -2.75 -3.67 -7.55
CA LEU A 155 -1.85 -3.81 -8.68
C LEU A 155 -2.30 -2.93 -9.85
N ALA A 156 -3.59 -2.96 -10.19
CA ALA A 156 -4.15 -2.08 -11.22
C ALA A 156 -4.00 -0.59 -10.87
N ALA A 157 -4.23 -0.21 -9.61
CA ALA A 157 -3.98 1.16 -9.13
C ALA A 157 -2.50 1.55 -9.25
N SER A 158 -1.58 0.62 -8.97
CA SER A 158 -0.14 0.85 -9.07
C SER A 158 0.31 1.11 -10.50
N VAL A 159 -0.34 0.46 -11.48
CA VAL A 159 -0.15 0.77 -12.91
C VAL A 159 -0.54 2.21 -13.22
N MET A 160 -1.69 2.67 -12.70
CA MET A 160 -2.12 4.06 -12.89
C MET A 160 -1.16 5.05 -12.24
N PHE A 161 -0.74 4.82 -10.99
CA PHE A 161 0.19 5.71 -10.30
C PHE A 161 1.60 5.73 -10.94
N ALA A 162 2.07 4.59 -11.43
CA ALA A 162 3.31 4.51 -12.20
C ALA A 162 3.21 5.33 -13.49
N ALA A 163 2.10 5.24 -14.22
CA ALA A 163 1.85 6.05 -15.42
C ALA A 163 1.81 7.56 -15.08
N LEU A 164 1.16 7.94 -13.97
CA LEU A 164 1.17 9.33 -13.48
C LEU A 164 2.59 9.79 -13.12
N THR A 165 3.41 8.92 -12.54
CA THR A 165 4.82 9.22 -12.19
C THR A 165 5.64 9.47 -13.45
N LEU A 166 5.49 8.61 -14.46
CA LEU A 166 6.15 8.80 -15.76
C LEU A 166 5.69 10.09 -16.44
N ALA A 167 4.38 10.37 -16.45
CA ALA A 167 3.86 11.61 -17.00
C ALA A 167 4.45 12.84 -16.28
N ALA A 168 4.45 12.84 -14.94
CA ALA A 168 5.06 13.92 -14.16
C ALA A 168 6.55 14.11 -14.49
N HIS A 169 7.30 13.02 -14.67
CA HIS A 169 8.71 13.10 -15.06
C HIS A 169 8.90 13.68 -16.48
N THR A 170 8.03 13.36 -17.44
CA THR A 170 8.12 13.93 -18.80
C THR A 170 7.85 15.43 -18.84
N PHE A 171 6.97 15.94 -17.97
CA PHE A 171 6.73 17.39 -17.87
C PHE A 171 7.86 18.12 -17.13
N ALA A 172 8.57 17.43 -16.23
CA ALA A 172 9.72 17.99 -15.51
C ALA A 172 11.00 18.04 -16.35
N SER A 173 11.15 17.19 -17.38
CA SER A 173 12.34 17.18 -18.25
C SER A 173 12.35 18.28 -19.32
N SER A 174 11.28 19.07 -19.45
CA SER A 174 11.15 20.17 -20.44
C SER A 174 11.65 21.55 -19.96
N GLY A 175 12.14 21.69 -18.73
CA GLY A 175 12.74 22.94 -18.23
C GLY A 175 13.24 22.78 -16.79
N GLU A 176 14.51 23.13 -16.57
CA GLU A 176 15.32 23.15 -15.34
C GLU A 176 14.74 22.54 -14.05
N MET A 177 15.50 21.65 -13.40
CA MET A 177 15.25 20.93 -12.13
C MET A 177 14.84 21.78 -10.89
N LEU A 178 14.59 23.08 -11.04
CA LEU A 178 14.11 24.04 -10.03
C LEU A 178 12.74 24.65 -10.38
N ASP A 179 12.05 24.17 -11.42
CA ASP A 179 10.86 24.83 -11.96
C ASP A 179 9.61 24.70 -11.04
N PRO A 180 8.77 25.75 -10.93
CA PRO A 180 7.44 25.73 -10.31
C PRO A 180 6.50 24.64 -10.83
N VAL A 181 6.85 23.90 -11.89
CA VAL A 181 6.08 22.79 -12.46
C VAL A 181 6.00 21.60 -11.51
N VAL A 182 7.08 21.27 -10.77
CA VAL A 182 7.03 20.22 -9.74
C VAL A 182 6.22 20.70 -8.52
N GLY A 183 6.35 21.99 -8.18
CA GLY A 183 5.56 22.64 -7.13
C GLY A 183 4.07 22.70 -7.46
N THR A 184 3.71 22.99 -8.72
CA THR A 184 2.31 23.09 -9.18
C THR A 184 1.67 21.72 -9.37
N ALA A 185 2.40 20.71 -9.89
CA ALA A 185 1.91 19.34 -9.93
C ALA A 185 1.67 18.78 -8.52
N GLY A 186 2.60 19.03 -7.59
CA GLY A 186 2.43 18.72 -6.17
C GLY A 186 1.27 19.49 -5.52
N ALA A 187 1.13 20.78 -5.80
CA ALA A 187 0.05 21.60 -5.27
C ALA A 187 -1.32 21.19 -5.79
N LEU A 188 -1.44 20.86 -7.08
CA LEU A 188 -2.66 20.31 -7.68
C LEU A 188 -3.01 18.96 -7.05
N ALA A 189 -2.01 18.09 -6.86
CA ALA A 189 -2.21 16.81 -6.17
C ALA A 189 -2.72 17.00 -4.74
N LEU A 190 -2.14 17.94 -3.98
CA LEU A 190 -2.59 18.29 -2.63
C LEU A 190 -3.98 18.94 -2.60
N LEU A 191 -4.29 19.79 -3.58
CA LEU A 191 -5.60 20.44 -3.69
C LEU A 191 -6.68 19.41 -4.00
N ILE A 192 -6.44 18.51 -4.97
CA ILE A 192 -7.34 17.39 -5.27
C ILE A 192 -7.50 16.51 -4.03
N ALA A 193 -6.40 16.18 -3.34
CA ALA A 193 -6.44 15.38 -2.13
C ALA A 193 -7.26 16.05 -1.02
N GLY A 194 -7.04 17.34 -0.78
CA GLY A 194 -7.74 18.15 0.21
C GLY A 194 -9.24 18.27 -0.09
N LEU A 195 -9.62 18.56 -1.34
CA LEU A 195 -11.04 18.61 -1.74
C LEU A 195 -11.70 17.23 -1.64
N TYR A 196 -10.99 16.17 -2.01
CA TYR A 196 -11.50 14.81 -1.93
C TYR A 196 -11.78 14.38 -0.48
N GLN A 197 -11.02 14.90 0.50
CA GLN A 197 -11.26 14.65 1.93
C GLN A 197 -12.65 15.11 2.39
N PHE A 198 -13.20 16.17 1.78
CA PHE A 198 -14.55 16.68 2.09
C PHE A 198 -15.65 16.08 1.20
N SER A 199 -15.29 15.23 0.24
CA SER A 199 -16.23 14.63 -0.70
C SER A 199 -17.15 13.59 -0.05
N GLY A 200 -18.45 13.67 -0.36
CA GLY A 200 -19.42 12.63 -0.01
C GLY A 200 -19.08 11.25 -0.60
N LEU A 201 -18.34 11.21 -1.72
CA LEU A 201 -17.84 9.96 -2.30
C LEU A 201 -16.83 9.28 -1.38
N LYS A 202 -15.88 10.04 -0.82
CA LYS A 202 -14.93 9.51 0.17
C LYS A 202 -15.67 8.95 1.37
N GLU A 203 -16.66 9.69 1.88
CA GLU A 203 -17.42 9.26 3.05
C GLU A 203 -18.22 7.97 2.78
N ALA A 204 -18.83 7.84 1.60
CA ALA A 204 -19.52 6.62 1.19
C ALA A 204 -18.57 5.41 1.11
N CYS A 205 -17.40 5.59 0.49
CA CYS A 205 -16.37 4.55 0.42
C CYS A 205 -15.85 4.16 1.82
N LEU A 206 -15.61 5.15 2.69
CA LEU A 206 -15.09 4.93 4.03
C LEU A 206 -16.12 4.19 4.92
N LYS A 207 -17.40 4.54 4.84
CA LYS A 207 -18.48 3.84 5.55
C LYS A 207 -18.56 2.36 5.17
N LYS A 208 -18.34 2.06 3.88
CA LYS A 208 -18.32 0.69 3.35
C LYS A 208 -17.06 -0.06 3.75
N CYS A 209 -15.90 0.60 3.71
CA CYS A 209 -14.60 0.06 4.13
C CYS A 209 -14.57 -0.27 5.64
N ARG A 210 -15.22 0.55 6.48
CA ARG A 210 -15.32 0.35 7.94
C ARG A 210 -16.22 -0.84 8.34
N ASN A 211 -17.17 -1.22 7.50
CA ASN A 211 -18.14 -2.30 7.79
C ASN A 211 -18.01 -3.47 6.81
N PRO A 212 -16.87 -4.19 6.81
CA PRO A 212 -16.63 -5.29 5.87
C PRO A 212 -17.59 -6.47 6.11
N PHE A 213 -18.02 -6.68 7.37
CA PHE A 213 -18.86 -7.80 7.80
C PHE A 213 -20.18 -7.88 7.02
N SER A 214 -20.96 -6.79 6.96
CA SER A 214 -22.29 -6.82 6.32
C SER A 214 -22.22 -7.25 4.84
N ILE A 215 -21.15 -6.85 4.14
CA ILE A 215 -20.95 -7.15 2.72
C ILE A 215 -20.46 -8.58 2.53
N LEU A 216 -19.52 -8.99 3.38
CA LEU A 216 -18.94 -10.33 3.37
C LEU A 216 -20.02 -11.39 3.61
N PHE A 217 -20.85 -11.19 4.63
CA PHE A 217 -21.93 -12.11 4.97
C PHE A 217 -23.02 -12.15 3.91
N ALA A 218 -23.48 -10.99 3.42
CA ALA A 218 -24.57 -10.92 2.44
C ALA A 218 -24.21 -11.55 1.08
N ASN A 219 -22.92 -11.53 0.71
CA ASN A 219 -22.44 -12.04 -0.59
C ASN A 219 -21.53 -13.26 -0.44
N TRP A 220 -21.58 -13.93 0.73
CA TRP A 220 -20.73 -15.09 0.97
C TRP A 220 -21.12 -16.24 0.02
N SER A 221 -20.11 -16.92 -0.52
CA SER A 221 -20.31 -18.04 -1.43
C SER A 221 -19.19 -19.06 -1.28
N ALA A 222 -19.51 -20.33 -1.44
CA ALA A 222 -18.54 -21.42 -1.48
C ALA A 222 -17.63 -21.38 -2.73
N ARG A 223 -18.03 -20.67 -3.79
CA ARG A 223 -17.29 -20.62 -5.07
C ARG A 223 -16.09 -19.66 -4.98
N PRO A 224 -14.86 -20.10 -5.30
CA PRO A 224 -13.67 -19.25 -5.26
C PRO A 224 -13.80 -17.97 -6.10
N ALA A 225 -14.43 -18.05 -7.28
CA ALA A 225 -14.64 -16.89 -8.15
C ALA A 225 -15.48 -15.78 -7.49
N ASN A 226 -16.50 -16.14 -6.69
CA ASN A 226 -17.32 -15.17 -5.98
C ASN A 226 -16.55 -14.52 -4.83
N ILE A 227 -15.70 -15.30 -4.15
CA ILE A 227 -14.80 -14.79 -3.09
C ILE A 227 -13.72 -13.86 -3.66
N PHE A 228 -13.20 -14.16 -4.85
CA PHE A 228 -12.29 -13.26 -5.56
C PHE A 228 -12.96 -11.93 -5.92
N ARG A 229 -14.19 -11.97 -6.47
CA ARG A 229 -14.99 -10.77 -6.74
C ARG A 229 -15.31 -9.96 -5.49
N LEU A 230 -15.53 -10.63 -4.36
CA LEU A 230 -15.72 -9.98 -3.06
C LEU A 230 -14.45 -9.25 -2.61
N GLY A 231 -13.28 -9.86 -2.82
CA GLY A 231 -11.97 -9.23 -2.64
C GLY A 231 -11.80 -7.98 -3.51
N ILE A 232 -12.14 -8.06 -4.81
CA ILE A 232 -12.12 -6.91 -5.73
C ILE A 232 -13.03 -5.79 -5.23
N GLY A 233 -14.27 -6.09 -4.86
CA GLY A 233 -15.21 -5.09 -4.37
C GLY A 233 -14.64 -4.33 -3.16
N GLN A 234 -14.05 -5.06 -2.21
CA GLN A 234 -13.40 -4.46 -1.03
C GLN A 234 -12.14 -3.67 -1.39
N GLY A 235 -11.35 -4.16 -2.34
CA GLY A 235 -10.22 -3.42 -2.93
C GLY A 235 -10.65 -2.09 -3.51
N LEU A 236 -11.77 -2.04 -4.26
CA LEU A 236 -12.30 -0.81 -4.85
C LEU A 236 -12.79 0.19 -3.80
N TRP A 237 -13.48 -0.26 -2.76
CA TRP A 237 -13.89 0.61 -1.64
C TRP A 237 -12.68 1.16 -0.88
N CYS A 238 -11.67 0.31 -0.65
CA CYS A 238 -10.42 0.71 -0.03
C CYS A 238 -9.69 1.74 -0.89
N LEU A 239 -9.49 1.46 -2.18
CA LEU A 239 -8.86 2.39 -3.11
C LEU A 239 -9.61 3.72 -3.16
N GLY A 240 -10.94 3.68 -3.27
CA GLY A 240 -11.79 4.88 -3.25
C GLY A 240 -11.60 5.75 -2.02
N CYS A 241 -11.39 5.18 -0.82
CA CYS A 241 -11.20 6.03 0.37
C CYS A 241 -9.80 6.63 0.51
N CYS A 242 -8.76 6.05 -0.10
CA CYS A 242 -7.36 6.45 0.15
C CYS A 242 -6.52 6.85 -1.07
N TRP A 243 -7.01 6.67 -2.31
CA TRP A 243 -6.25 7.04 -3.52
C TRP A 243 -5.82 8.51 -3.52
N ALA A 244 -6.68 9.41 -3.03
CA ALA A 244 -6.40 10.82 -2.93
C ALA A 244 -5.23 11.12 -1.98
N LEU A 245 -5.08 10.35 -0.89
CA LEU A 245 -3.94 10.47 0.01
C LEU A 245 -2.65 9.93 -0.60
N MET A 246 -2.74 8.97 -1.53
CA MET A 246 -1.56 8.52 -2.28
C MET A 246 -1.03 9.63 -3.20
N LEU A 247 -1.89 10.55 -3.67
CA LEU A 247 -1.45 11.69 -4.49
C LEU A 247 -0.52 12.65 -3.72
N VAL A 248 -0.63 12.71 -2.39
CA VAL A 248 0.25 13.53 -1.54
C VAL A 248 1.71 13.13 -1.71
N MET A 249 2.00 11.85 -2.03
CA MET A 249 3.36 11.36 -2.29
C MET A 249 4.03 12.09 -3.47
N PHE A 250 3.27 12.62 -4.43
CA PHE A 250 3.82 13.43 -5.52
C PHE A 250 4.33 14.80 -5.03
N ALA A 251 3.75 15.36 -3.96
CA ALA A 251 4.15 16.65 -3.40
C ALA A 251 5.34 16.56 -2.43
N VAL A 252 5.42 15.51 -1.61
CA VAL A 252 6.53 15.29 -0.65
C VAL A 252 7.75 14.59 -1.27
N GLY A 253 7.63 14.11 -2.50
CA GLY A 253 8.55 13.17 -3.11
C GLY A 253 8.14 11.73 -2.85
N VAL A 254 8.00 10.96 -3.94
CA VAL A 254 7.41 9.61 -3.97
C VAL A 254 8.15 8.62 -3.05
N MET A 255 9.37 8.96 -2.66
CA MET A 255 10.27 8.10 -1.88
C MET A 255 10.51 8.55 -0.44
N ASN A 256 9.74 9.52 0.06
CA ASN A 256 9.85 9.88 1.47
C ASN A 256 9.13 8.85 2.36
N VAL A 257 9.90 7.92 2.92
CA VAL A 257 9.40 6.88 3.85
C VAL A 257 8.73 7.44 5.10
N PHE A 258 9.19 8.59 5.60
CA PHE A 258 8.56 9.25 6.75
C PHE A 258 7.12 9.67 6.42
N TRP A 259 6.92 10.37 5.31
CA TRP A 259 5.58 10.76 4.87
C TRP A 259 4.72 9.57 4.47
N MET A 260 5.31 8.55 3.84
CA MET A 260 4.62 7.31 3.53
C MET A 260 4.07 6.63 4.80
N ALA A 261 4.89 6.52 5.85
CA ALA A 261 4.49 5.98 7.14
C ALA A 261 3.40 6.83 7.80
N LEU A 262 3.53 8.16 7.73
CA LEU A 262 2.55 9.10 8.28
C LEU A 262 1.19 8.97 7.58
N ILE A 263 1.15 8.90 6.24
CA ILE A 263 -0.09 8.69 5.49
C ILE A 263 -0.67 7.30 5.74
N GLY A 264 0.17 6.27 5.82
CA GLY A 264 -0.25 4.92 6.20
C GLY A 264 -0.93 4.91 7.57
N LEU A 265 -0.31 5.52 8.58
CA LEU A 265 -0.89 5.64 9.92
C LEU A 265 -2.19 6.44 9.89
N PHE A 266 -2.21 7.55 9.16
CA PHE A 266 -3.40 8.39 9.05
C PHE A 266 -4.58 7.64 8.40
N THR A 267 -4.35 6.94 7.29
CA THR A 267 -5.38 6.12 6.63
C THR A 267 -5.86 4.97 7.51
N LEU A 268 -4.99 4.38 8.32
CA LEU A 268 -5.38 3.38 9.32
C LEU A 268 -6.29 3.99 10.39
N ILE A 269 -5.95 5.16 10.92
CA ILE A 269 -6.76 5.88 11.92
C ILE A 269 -8.14 6.24 11.32
N GLU A 270 -8.19 6.73 10.08
CA GLU A 270 -9.46 7.03 9.39
C GLU A 270 -10.35 5.79 9.25
N LYS A 271 -9.74 4.62 9.00
CA LYS A 271 -10.47 3.36 8.85
C LYS A 271 -10.88 2.73 10.18
N GLN A 272 -10.20 3.05 11.28
CA GLN A 272 -10.53 2.51 12.60
C GLN A 272 -11.49 3.40 13.40
N THR A 273 -11.42 4.71 13.21
CA THR A 273 -12.20 5.66 13.99
C THR A 273 -13.55 5.94 13.33
N ALA A 274 -14.68 5.88 14.04
CA ALA A 274 -15.99 6.21 13.46
C ALA A 274 -16.19 7.71 13.18
N SER A 275 -15.36 8.57 13.79
CA SER A 275 -15.43 10.03 13.69
C SER A 275 -15.07 10.56 12.28
N ARG A 276 -15.68 11.69 11.92
CA ARG A 276 -15.34 12.48 10.72
C ARG A 276 -14.20 13.48 10.96
N VAL A 277 -13.80 13.68 12.22
CA VAL A 277 -12.80 14.67 12.62
C VAL A 277 -11.43 14.42 11.95
N PRO A 278 -10.87 13.19 11.93
CA PRO A 278 -9.56 12.97 11.32
C PRO A 278 -9.56 13.37 9.84
N THR A 279 -10.56 12.91 9.08
CA THR A 279 -10.73 13.18 7.65
C THR A 279 -10.84 14.67 7.35
N ARG A 280 -11.65 15.41 8.13
CA ARG A 280 -11.77 16.87 7.96
C ARG A 280 -10.49 17.60 8.33
N LEU A 281 -9.79 17.17 9.38
CA LEU A 281 -8.54 17.77 9.82
C LEU A 281 -7.45 17.59 8.76
N ALA A 282 -7.30 16.37 8.21
CA ALA A 282 -6.35 16.16 7.10
C ALA A 282 -6.74 16.93 5.85
N GLY A 283 -8.03 16.99 5.50
CA GLY A 283 -8.49 17.83 4.40
C GLY A 283 -8.07 19.28 4.57
N ALA A 284 -8.27 19.86 5.76
CA ALA A 284 -7.88 21.23 6.05
C ALA A 284 -6.35 21.43 5.97
N ILE A 285 -5.57 20.53 6.57
CA ILE A 285 -4.09 20.59 6.52
C ILE A 285 -3.59 20.52 5.07
N LEU A 286 -4.14 19.61 4.25
CA LEU A 286 -3.76 19.45 2.86
C LEU A 286 -4.10 20.69 2.02
N LEU A 287 -5.25 21.32 2.25
CA LEU A 287 -5.63 22.56 1.55
C LEU A 287 -4.76 23.75 1.95
N VAL A 288 -4.47 23.91 3.24
CA VAL A 288 -3.55 24.97 3.72
C VAL A 288 -2.17 24.77 3.11
N TRP A 289 -1.69 23.54 3.06
CA TRP A 289 -0.39 23.23 2.50
C TRP A 289 -0.34 23.40 0.98
N ALA A 290 -1.42 23.03 0.26
CA ALA A 290 -1.56 23.31 -1.17
C ALA A 290 -1.51 24.81 -1.45
N ALA A 291 -2.23 25.63 -0.67
CA ALA A 291 -2.23 27.08 -0.82
C ALA A 291 -0.84 27.68 -0.55
N ALA A 292 -0.15 27.22 0.50
CA ALA A 292 1.21 27.65 0.80
C ALA A 292 2.19 27.31 -0.35
N LEU A 293 2.10 26.12 -0.92
CA LEU A 293 2.93 25.72 -2.06
C LEU A 293 2.63 26.54 -3.32
N LEU A 294 1.36 26.84 -3.59
CA LEU A 294 0.99 27.72 -4.71
C LEU A 294 1.57 29.13 -4.53
N VAL A 295 1.49 29.70 -3.33
CA VAL A 295 2.03 31.05 -3.04
C VAL A 295 3.55 31.08 -3.18
N VAL A 296 4.25 30.03 -2.77
CA VAL A 296 5.72 29.95 -2.91
C VAL A 296 6.15 29.69 -4.36
N SER A 297 5.27 29.11 -5.18
CA SER A 297 5.54 28.77 -6.58
C SER A 297 5.15 29.88 -7.57
N LEU A 298 4.53 30.97 -7.09
CA LEU A 298 4.14 32.19 -7.84
C LEU A 298 5.21 33.26 -7.69
#